data_AF-A0A496AMX9-F1
#
_entry.id   AF-A0A496AMX9-F1
#
_cell.length_a   1.000
_cell.length_b   1.000
_cell.length_c   1.000
_cell.angle_alpha   90.00
_cell.angle_beta   90.00
_cell.angle_gamma   90.00
#
_symmetry.space_group_name_H-M   'P 1'
#
loop_
_entity.id
_entity.type
_entity.pdbx_description
1 polymer ?
#
loop_
_entity_poly.entity_id
_entity_poly.type
_entity_poly.pdbx_seq_one_letter_code
_entity_poly.pdbx_strand_id
1 'polypeptide(L)'
;MIIKSYPNINRKPLYNFHTQRHEYRLPVLDPRNWYSVNRNHDLPPYLKNENFHIQSIESLKDNQFDDIICYVLEKKYSEISEDKQTDTFTRIWISPEQGFRFVKFETQEPNKTDGTLINTRVTISHQKFGEIWFPKICTTETSRIDTDGKKHTFHSAIVTKDFKLNHPVPPKTFTVDIPDDAIIQVNDRELSKAEFLQRHKQN
;
A
#
# COMPACT_ATOMS: atom_id res chain seq x y z
N MET A 1 -52.82 24.77 8.57
CA MET A 1 -51.82 23.71 8.35
C MET A 1 -50.45 24.34 8.59
N ILE A 2 -49.83 24.06 9.73
CA ILE A 2 -48.58 24.73 10.17
C ILE A 2 -47.41 23.89 9.69
N ILE A 3 -46.62 24.40 8.74
CA ILE A 3 -45.34 23.81 8.35
C ILE A 3 -44.30 24.30 9.37
N LYS A 4 -43.87 23.41 10.27
CA LYS A 4 -42.69 23.66 11.12
C LYS A 4 -41.44 23.28 10.34
N SER A 5 -40.70 24.28 9.87
CA SER A 5 -39.32 24.12 9.39
C SER A 5 -38.38 23.90 10.57
N TYR A 6 -37.70 22.75 10.61
CA TYR A 6 -36.59 22.53 11.53
C TYR A 6 -35.32 23.21 11.01
N PRO A 7 -34.46 23.77 11.89
CA PRO A 7 -33.25 24.46 11.46
C PRO A 7 -32.22 23.45 10.94
N ASN A 8 -31.55 23.86 9.87
CA ASN A 8 -30.43 23.19 9.24
C ASN A 8 -29.21 23.27 10.17
N ILE A 9 -29.04 22.28 11.05
CA ILE A 9 -27.86 22.19 11.93
C ILE A 9 -26.76 21.46 11.15
N ASN A 10 -25.83 22.24 10.59
CA ASN A 10 -24.52 21.76 10.18
C ASN A 10 -23.78 21.14 11.39
N ARG A 11 -23.99 19.85 11.64
CA ARG A 11 -23.15 19.09 12.56
C ARG A 11 -21.87 18.70 11.81
N LYS A 12 -20.79 19.45 12.04
CA LYS A 12 -19.45 18.95 11.78
C LYS A 12 -19.26 17.65 12.58
N PRO A 13 -18.67 16.58 12.03
CA PRO A 13 -18.30 15.43 12.84
C PRO A 13 -17.22 15.86 13.85
N LEU A 14 -17.53 15.76 15.14
CA LEU A 14 -16.62 15.99 16.25
C LEU A 14 -15.71 14.76 16.41
N TYR A 15 -14.61 14.74 15.66
CA TYR A 15 -13.45 13.93 16.02
C TYR A 15 -12.26 14.86 16.23
N ASN A 16 -12.04 15.24 17.49
CA ASN A 16 -10.79 15.88 17.93
C ASN A 16 -9.82 14.78 18.33
N PHE A 17 -8.79 14.54 17.52
CA PHE A 17 -7.62 13.79 17.97
C PHE A 17 -6.74 14.75 18.78
N HIS A 18 -6.92 14.77 20.10
CA HIS A 18 -5.94 15.36 21.01
C HIS A 18 -4.89 14.30 21.33
N THR A 19 -3.77 14.34 20.62
CA THR A 19 -2.56 13.64 21.08
C THR A 19 -1.88 14.54 22.11
N GLN A 20 -2.09 14.24 23.40
CA GLN A 20 -1.21 14.75 24.44
C GLN A 20 0.23 14.30 24.09
N ARG A 21 1.14 15.28 24.00
CA ARG A 21 2.57 15.02 23.79
C ARG A 21 3.13 14.33 25.03
N HIS A 22 3.36 13.03 24.95
CA HIS A 22 4.32 12.34 25.81
C HIS A 22 5.36 11.68 24.93
N GLU A 23 6.59 12.15 25.07
CA GLU A 23 7.80 11.60 24.49
C GLU A 23 8.06 10.23 25.12
N TYR A 24 7.74 9.16 24.39
CA TYR A 24 8.32 7.85 24.63
C TYR A 24 9.18 7.48 23.41
N ARG A 25 10.50 7.44 23.63
CA ARG A 25 11.45 6.80 22.71
C ARG A 25 11.27 5.29 22.83
N LEU A 26 10.86 4.64 21.75
CA LEU A 26 10.99 3.19 21.56
C LEU A 26 12.18 2.88 20.64
N PRO A 27 12.89 1.73 20.85
CA PRO A 27 14.09 1.34 20.11
C PRO A 27 13.79 0.60 18.78
N VAL A 28 14.89 0.34 18.07
CA VAL A 28 15.16 -0.38 16.79
C VAL A 28 14.23 -1.57 16.43
N LEU A 29 14.09 -1.76 15.10
CA LEU A 29 13.24 -2.63 14.25
C LEU A 29 11.89 -2.03 13.89
N ASP A 30 11.59 -1.89 12.58
CA ASP A 30 10.29 -1.36 12.17
C ASP A 30 9.63 -2.04 10.94
N PRO A 31 8.70 -2.98 11.19
CA PRO A 31 7.79 -3.57 10.21
C PRO A 31 6.81 -2.59 9.53
N ARG A 32 6.83 -1.28 9.84
CA ARG A 32 5.95 -0.25 9.23
C ARG A 32 6.13 -0.08 7.70
N ASN A 33 7.28 -0.43 7.12
CA ASN A 33 7.47 -0.39 5.66
C ASN A 33 6.72 -1.47 4.86
N TRP A 34 6.10 -2.47 5.51
CA TRP A 34 5.37 -3.54 4.82
C TRP A 34 3.94 -3.13 4.40
N TYR A 35 3.51 -1.92 4.73
CA TYR A 35 2.17 -1.38 4.50
C TYR A 35 2.12 -0.29 3.39
N SER A 36 3.14 -0.17 2.55
CA SER A 36 3.18 0.90 1.54
C SER A 36 2.15 0.67 0.42
N VAL A 37 1.10 1.49 0.40
CA VAL A 37 0.15 1.53 -0.73
C VAL A 37 0.74 2.46 -1.78
N ASN A 38 1.56 1.89 -2.65
CA ASN A 38 2.18 2.56 -3.80
C ASN A 38 3.17 3.70 -3.42
N ARG A 39 4.38 3.65 -3.98
CA ARG A 39 5.44 4.67 -3.79
C ARG A 39 5.84 4.99 -2.33
N ASN A 40 5.97 3.99 -1.47
CA ASN A 40 6.52 4.13 -0.11
C ASN A 40 5.74 5.07 0.86
N HIS A 41 4.44 5.28 0.64
CA HIS A 41 3.64 6.04 1.60
C HIS A 41 3.12 5.16 2.74
N ASP A 42 3.29 5.61 3.99
CA ASP A 42 2.60 5.01 5.14
C ASP A 42 1.08 5.07 4.95
N LEU A 43 0.40 3.95 5.25
CA LEU A 43 -1.03 3.80 5.00
C LEU A 43 -1.89 4.88 5.69
N PRO A 44 -1.73 5.21 6.99
CA PRO A 44 -2.61 6.19 7.62
C PRO A 44 -2.47 7.63 7.07
N PRO A 45 -1.25 8.18 6.87
CA PRO A 45 -1.07 9.46 6.18
C PRO A 45 -1.61 9.44 4.74
N TYR A 46 -1.38 8.37 3.98
CA TYR A 46 -1.88 8.23 2.61
C TYR A 46 -3.40 8.29 2.55
N LEU A 47 -4.09 7.48 3.35
CA LEU A 47 -5.55 7.44 3.40
C LEU A 47 -6.14 8.83 3.74
N LYS A 48 -5.50 9.55 4.66
CA LYS A 48 -5.91 10.91 5.05
C LYS A 48 -5.67 11.92 3.92
N ASN A 49 -4.48 11.95 3.33
CA ASN A 49 -4.11 12.91 2.30
C ASN A 49 -4.94 12.73 1.02
N GLU A 50 -5.27 11.48 0.69
CA GLU A 50 -6.01 11.13 -0.51
C GLU A 50 -7.53 11.09 -0.30
N ASN A 51 -8.02 11.51 0.89
CA ASN A 51 -9.44 11.57 1.26
C ASN A 51 -10.20 10.24 1.07
N PHE A 52 -9.60 9.13 1.48
CA PHE A 52 -10.29 7.85 1.51
C PHE A 52 -11.39 7.86 2.58
N HIS A 53 -12.54 7.27 2.25
CA HIS A 53 -13.65 7.10 3.17
C HIS A 53 -14.03 5.62 3.26
N ILE A 54 -14.43 5.17 4.45
CA ILE A 54 -15.04 3.86 4.63
C ILE A 54 -16.40 3.89 3.93
N GLN A 55 -16.57 3.08 2.89
CA GLN A 55 -17.80 2.96 2.13
C GLN A 55 -18.70 1.86 2.67
N SER A 56 -18.09 0.71 3.02
CA SER A 56 -18.82 -0.49 3.40
C SER A 56 -17.97 -1.38 4.31
N ILE A 57 -18.63 -2.41 4.85
CA ILE A 57 -18.00 -3.56 5.49
C ILE A 57 -18.34 -4.77 4.61
N GLU A 58 -17.34 -5.53 4.21
CA GLU A 58 -17.49 -6.69 3.33
C GLU A 58 -16.77 -7.91 3.89
N SER A 59 -17.31 -9.10 3.63
CA SER A 59 -16.65 -10.38 3.94
C SER A 59 -15.95 -10.90 2.68
N LEU A 60 -14.65 -11.15 2.78
CA LEU A 60 -13.86 -11.80 1.74
C LEU A 60 -13.51 -13.23 2.15
N LYS A 61 -13.45 -14.14 1.18
CA LYS A 61 -12.93 -15.49 1.42
C LYS A 61 -11.41 -15.46 1.43
N ASP A 62 -10.81 -16.03 2.47
CA ASP A 62 -9.38 -16.30 2.51
C ASP A 62 -9.03 -17.55 1.69
N ASN A 63 -7.74 -17.92 1.67
CA ASN A 63 -7.27 -19.11 0.94
C ASN A 63 -7.69 -20.44 1.59
N GLN A 64 -8.25 -20.42 2.79
CA GLN A 64 -8.82 -21.55 3.51
C GLN A 64 -10.35 -21.56 3.45
N PHE A 65 -10.96 -20.63 2.68
CA PHE A 65 -12.40 -20.43 2.55
C PHE A 65 -13.09 -19.87 3.81
N ASP A 66 -12.32 -19.36 4.76
CA ASP A 66 -12.82 -18.65 5.93
C ASP A 66 -13.22 -17.21 5.55
N ASP A 67 -14.23 -16.67 6.25
CA ASP A 67 -14.66 -15.29 6.05
C ASP A 67 -13.74 -14.32 6.80
N ILE A 68 -13.16 -13.36 6.07
CA ILE A 68 -12.43 -12.23 6.60
C ILE A 68 -13.30 -10.99 6.50
N ILE A 69 -13.69 -10.44 7.65
CA ILE A 69 -14.40 -9.16 7.73
C ILE A 69 -13.43 -8.03 7.40
N CYS A 70 -13.82 -7.15 6.49
CA CYS A 70 -13.00 -6.04 6.01
C CYS A 70 -13.76 -4.71 6.00
N TYR A 71 -13.08 -3.63 6.37
CA TYR A 71 -13.50 -2.28 6.00
C TYR A 71 -13.09 -2.00 4.56
N VAL A 72 -14.01 -1.47 3.75
CA VAL A 72 -13.73 -1.06 2.37
C VAL A 72 -13.56 0.44 2.31
N LEU A 73 -12.34 0.87 2.01
CA LEU A 73 -11.99 2.26 1.83
C LEU A 73 -11.95 2.56 0.35
N GLU A 74 -12.64 3.60 -0.09
CA GLU A 74 -12.67 4.02 -1.48
C GLU A 74 -12.30 5.49 -1.63
N LYS A 75 -11.57 5.76 -2.71
CA LYS A 75 -11.41 7.08 -3.31
C LYS A 75 -11.91 6.99 -4.75
N LYS A 76 -12.87 7.85 -5.10
CA LYS A 76 -13.29 8.08 -6.50
C LYS A 76 -12.74 9.39 -6.98
N TYR A 77 -12.32 9.45 -8.24
CA TYR A 77 -12.03 10.71 -8.90
C TYR A 77 -12.39 10.61 -10.38
N SER A 78 -12.84 11.72 -10.96
CA SER A 78 -13.14 11.82 -12.38
C SER A 78 -11.87 12.28 -13.08
N GLU A 79 -11.35 11.48 -14.01
CA GLU A 79 -10.31 11.98 -14.91
C GLU A 79 -11.01 12.70 -16.06
N ILE A 80 -10.75 14.01 -16.17
CA ILE A 80 -11.32 14.88 -17.20
C ILE A 80 -10.23 15.11 -18.24
N SER A 81 -10.42 14.52 -19.42
CA SER A 81 -9.70 14.86 -20.64
C SER A 81 -10.62 15.66 -21.56
N GLU A 82 -10.06 16.37 -22.55
CA GLU A 82 -10.80 17.28 -23.44
C GLU A 82 -12.05 16.64 -24.07
N ASP A 83 -12.06 15.32 -24.28
CA ASP A 83 -13.17 14.60 -24.95
C ASP A 83 -13.81 13.48 -24.12
N LYS A 84 -13.31 13.17 -22.92
CA LYS A 84 -13.82 12.04 -22.10
C LYS A 84 -13.73 12.31 -20.61
N GLN A 85 -14.86 12.11 -19.93
CA GLN A 85 -14.91 11.92 -18.48
C GLN A 85 -14.92 10.42 -18.19
N THR A 86 -13.91 9.93 -17.48
CA THR A 86 -13.83 8.52 -17.09
C THR A 86 -13.84 8.42 -15.58
N ASP A 87 -14.77 7.62 -15.04
CA ASP A 87 -14.83 7.33 -13.61
C ASP A 87 -13.68 6.40 -13.23
N THR A 88 -12.79 6.90 -12.38
CA THR A 88 -11.66 6.15 -11.83
C THR A 88 -11.84 5.94 -10.34
N PHE A 89 -11.28 4.87 -9.83
CA PHE A 89 -11.32 4.61 -8.39
C PHE A 89 -10.10 3.86 -7.89
N THR A 90 -9.87 4.01 -6.59
CA THR A 90 -9.01 3.13 -5.79
C THR A 90 -9.83 2.60 -4.63
N ARG A 91 -9.81 1.28 -4.42
CA ARG A 91 -10.43 0.59 -3.28
C ARG A 91 -9.42 -0.24 -2.52
N ILE A 92 -9.56 -0.26 -1.20
CA ILE A 92 -8.69 -0.98 -0.28
C ILE A 92 -9.56 -1.69 0.74
N TRP A 93 -9.38 -3.00 0.88
CA TRP A 93 -10.04 -3.81 1.92
C TRP A 93 -9.06 -4.01 3.07
N ILE A 94 -9.42 -3.57 4.26
CA ILE A 94 -8.58 -3.65 5.46
C ILE A 94 -9.25 -4.56 6.50
N SER A 95 -8.56 -5.63 6.90
CA SER A 95 -9.04 -6.56 7.93
C SER A 95 -8.58 -6.14 9.33
N PRO A 96 -9.48 -5.75 10.24
CA PRO A 96 -9.11 -5.43 11.63
C PRO A 96 -8.57 -6.65 12.38
N GLU A 97 -9.11 -7.85 12.12
CA GLU A 97 -8.72 -9.09 12.79
C GLU A 97 -7.29 -9.53 12.44
N GLN A 98 -6.80 -9.16 11.25
CA GLN A 98 -5.43 -9.38 10.84
C GLN A 98 -4.50 -8.24 11.26
N GLY A 99 -4.90 -7.39 12.21
CA GLY A 99 -4.10 -6.25 12.68
C GLY A 99 -4.12 -5.08 11.70
N PHE A 100 -5.30 -4.77 11.15
CA PHE A 100 -5.54 -3.71 10.17
C PHE A 100 -4.66 -3.83 8.91
N ARG A 101 -4.46 -5.06 8.44
CA ARG A 101 -3.73 -5.36 7.19
C ARG A 101 -4.66 -5.21 6.00
N PHE A 102 -4.15 -4.68 4.88
CA PHE A 102 -4.90 -4.70 3.64
C PHE A 102 -4.88 -6.11 3.04
N VAL A 103 -6.04 -6.62 2.64
CA VAL A 103 -6.18 -7.98 2.09
C VAL A 103 -6.54 -7.98 0.60
N LYS A 104 -7.07 -6.85 0.12
CA LYS A 104 -7.36 -6.62 -1.28
C LYS A 104 -7.16 -5.14 -1.61
N PHE A 105 -6.67 -4.89 -2.81
CA PHE A 105 -6.53 -3.59 -3.42
C PHE A 105 -7.10 -3.66 -4.84
N GLU A 106 -7.85 -2.65 -5.25
CA GLU A 106 -8.42 -2.58 -6.60
C GLU A 106 -8.32 -1.15 -7.13
N THR A 107 -7.92 -1.03 -8.39
CA THR A 107 -7.83 0.24 -9.10
C THR A 107 -8.50 0.12 -10.44
N GLN A 108 -9.15 1.19 -10.85
CA GLN A 108 -9.62 1.38 -12.22
C GLN A 108 -9.10 2.73 -12.70
N GLU A 109 -8.28 2.70 -13.74
CA GLU A 109 -7.67 3.89 -14.33
C GLU A 109 -7.66 3.75 -15.86
N PRO A 110 -7.72 4.86 -16.62
CA PRO A 110 -7.54 4.81 -18.06
C PRO A 110 -6.08 4.50 -18.39
N ASN A 111 -5.88 3.70 -19.42
CA ASN A 111 -4.60 3.46 -20.04
C ASN A 111 -4.10 4.77 -20.67
N LYS A 112 -2.88 5.16 -20.35
CA LYS A 112 -2.24 6.37 -20.88
C LYS A 112 -2.08 6.39 -22.40
N THR A 113 -2.12 5.22 -23.05
CA THR A 113 -1.84 5.09 -24.48
C THR A 113 -3.08 5.29 -25.35
N ASP A 114 -4.21 4.69 -24.96
CA ASP A 114 -5.43 4.63 -25.78
C ASP A 114 -6.70 5.01 -25.00
N GLY A 115 -6.60 5.33 -23.71
CA GLY A 115 -7.71 5.68 -22.83
C GLY A 115 -8.63 4.52 -22.46
N THR A 116 -8.28 3.27 -22.80
CA THR A 116 -9.05 2.08 -22.40
C THR A 116 -8.97 1.87 -20.90
N LEU A 117 -10.03 1.36 -20.28
CA LEU A 117 -10.02 1.11 -18.83
C LEU A 117 -9.16 -0.10 -18.47
N ILE A 118 -8.22 0.12 -17.57
CA ILE A 118 -7.41 -0.92 -16.92
C ILE A 118 -7.94 -1.08 -15.50
N ASN A 119 -8.34 -2.31 -15.16
CA ASN A 119 -8.62 -2.69 -13.78
C ASN A 119 -7.46 -3.55 -13.28
N THR A 120 -6.81 -3.10 -12.20
CA THR A 120 -5.80 -3.88 -11.50
C THR A 120 -6.30 -4.25 -10.11
N ARG A 121 -6.31 -5.54 -9.81
CA ARG A 121 -6.66 -6.12 -8.52
C ARG A 121 -5.46 -6.85 -7.93
N VAL A 122 -5.15 -6.55 -6.68
CA VAL A 122 -4.16 -7.27 -5.88
C VAL A 122 -4.88 -7.90 -4.70
N THR A 123 -4.70 -9.19 -4.48
CA THR A 123 -5.24 -9.91 -3.32
C THR A 123 -4.09 -10.50 -2.53
N ILE A 124 -4.09 -10.27 -1.21
CA ILE A 124 -3.04 -10.76 -0.31
C ILE A 124 -3.67 -11.61 0.79
N SER A 125 -3.24 -12.87 0.81
CA SER A 125 -3.44 -13.75 1.95
C SER A 125 -2.30 -13.62 2.93
N HIS A 126 -2.64 -13.57 4.22
CA HIS A 126 -1.66 -13.50 5.30
C HIS A 126 -1.61 -14.83 6.04
N GLN A 127 -0.44 -15.16 6.56
CA GLN A 127 -0.25 -16.23 7.53
C GLN A 127 0.38 -15.64 8.78
N LYS A 128 -0.09 -16.09 9.94
CA LYS A 128 0.46 -15.69 11.23
C LYS A 128 1.69 -16.56 11.56
N PHE A 129 2.79 -15.91 11.90
CA PHE A 129 4.03 -16.52 12.39
C PHE A 129 4.32 -15.91 13.76
N GLY A 130 4.06 -16.64 14.84
CA GLY A 130 4.12 -16.08 16.19
C GLY A 130 3.13 -14.92 16.35
N GLU A 131 3.62 -13.72 16.63
CA GLU A 131 2.82 -12.49 16.76
C GLU A 131 2.72 -11.68 15.44
N ILE A 132 3.43 -12.10 14.38
CA ILE A 132 3.56 -11.34 13.14
C ILE A 132 2.66 -11.95 12.05
N TRP A 133 1.87 -11.10 11.39
CA TRP A 133 1.20 -11.45 10.14
C TRP A 133 2.13 -11.19 8.96
N PHE A 134 2.31 -12.19 8.09
CA PHE A 134 3.17 -12.08 6.91
C PHE A 134 2.43 -12.51 5.63
N PRO A 135 2.62 -11.81 4.49
CA PRO A 135 2.03 -12.22 3.20
C PRO A 135 2.48 -13.62 2.79
N LYS A 136 1.52 -14.54 2.63
CA LYS A 136 1.76 -15.92 2.17
C LYS A 136 1.63 -16.03 0.67
N ILE A 137 0.54 -15.49 0.13
CA ILE A 137 0.26 -15.47 -1.31
C ILE A 137 -0.23 -14.09 -1.66
N CYS A 138 0.41 -13.47 -2.64
CA CYS A 138 -0.01 -12.24 -3.27
C CYS A 138 -0.35 -12.56 -4.73
N THR A 139 -1.60 -12.32 -5.14
CA THR A 139 -2.01 -12.43 -6.53
C THR A 139 -2.29 -11.05 -7.08
N THR A 140 -1.86 -10.81 -8.32
CA THR A 140 -2.16 -9.60 -9.07
C THR A 140 -2.86 -10.01 -10.36
N GLU A 141 -3.99 -9.39 -10.64
CA GLU A 141 -4.76 -9.53 -11.86
C GLU A 141 -4.92 -8.15 -12.48
N THR A 142 -4.47 -7.98 -13.72
CA THR A 142 -4.68 -6.76 -14.49
C THR A 142 -5.51 -7.12 -15.71
N SER A 143 -6.69 -6.52 -15.82
CA SER A 143 -7.60 -6.68 -16.94
C SER A 143 -7.75 -5.38 -17.72
N ARG A 144 -7.75 -5.47 -19.05
CA ARG A 144 -8.10 -4.36 -19.95
C ARG A 144 -9.09 -4.84 -21.00
N ILE A 145 -9.90 -3.93 -21.52
CA ILE A 145 -10.77 -4.16 -22.67
C ILE A 145 -10.26 -3.27 -23.80
N ASP A 146 -9.77 -3.89 -24.87
CA ASP A 146 -9.22 -3.19 -26.03
C ASP A 146 -10.35 -2.48 -26.80
N THR A 147 -10.01 -1.58 -27.72
CA THR A 147 -10.99 -0.77 -28.47
C THR A 147 -11.92 -1.60 -29.36
N ASP A 148 -11.56 -2.84 -29.68
CA ASP A 148 -12.37 -3.82 -30.39
C ASP A 148 -13.31 -4.64 -29.47
N GLY A 149 -13.31 -4.34 -28.17
CA GLY A 149 -14.10 -5.04 -27.15
C GLY A 149 -13.43 -6.31 -26.61
N LYS A 150 -12.21 -6.65 -27.05
CA LYS A 150 -11.51 -7.85 -26.59
C LYS A 150 -10.97 -7.65 -25.17
N LYS A 151 -11.31 -8.56 -24.27
CA LYS A 151 -10.78 -8.57 -22.90
C LYS A 151 -9.43 -9.28 -22.85
N HIS A 152 -8.44 -8.61 -22.29
CA HIS A 152 -7.13 -9.16 -21.97
C HIS A 152 -6.93 -9.17 -20.46
N THR A 153 -6.57 -10.31 -19.90
CA THR A 153 -6.28 -10.45 -18.47
C THR A 153 -4.90 -11.06 -18.27
N PHE A 154 -4.08 -10.38 -17.50
CA PHE A 154 -2.76 -10.82 -17.05
C PHE A 154 -2.84 -11.20 -15.59
N HIS A 155 -2.28 -12.36 -15.24
CA HIS A 155 -2.25 -12.87 -13.88
C HIS A 155 -0.80 -13.13 -13.45
N SER A 156 -0.46 -12.72 -12.24
CA SER A 156 0.81 -13.09 -11.59
C SER A 156 0.57 -13.43 -10.13
N ALA A 157 1.30 -14.41 -9.61
CA ALA A 157 1.23 -14.79 -8.22
C ALA A 157 2.64 -14.91 -7.62
N ILE A 158 2.82 -14.36 -6.43
CA ILE A 158 4.00 -14.53 -5.60
C ILE A 158 3.59 -15.38 -4.40
N VAL A 159 4.31 -16.48 -4.19
CA VAL A 159 4.06 -17.41 -3.08
C VAL A 159 5.29 -17.44 -2.19
N THR A 160 5.12 -17.04 -0.94
CA THR A 160 6.15 -17.15 0.09
C THR A 160 6.24 -18.61 0.56
N LYS A 161 7.45 -19.17 0.53
CA LYS A 161 7.77 -20.50 1.08
C LYS A 161 8.87 -20.38 2.12
N ASP A 162 8.83 -21.26 3.13
CA ASP A 162 9.88 -21.40 4.14
C ASP A 162 10.25 -20.10 4.89
N PHE A 163 9.25 -19.25 5.12
CA PHE A 163 9.43 -18.02 5.88
C PHE A 163 9.87 -18.32 7.31
N LYS A 164 10.97 -17.68 7.74
CA LYS A 164 11.55 -17.84 9.08
C LYS A 164 11.69 -16.48 9.74
N LEU A 165 11.16 -16.38 10.95
CA LEU A 165 11.38 -15.22 11.81
C LEU A 165 12.74 -15.32 12.50
N ASN A 166 13.40 -14.17 12.67
CA ASN A 166 14.68 -14.04 13.35
C ASN A 166 15.75 -15.04 12.85
N HIS A 167 15.68 -15.42 11.57
CA HIS A 167 16.69 -16.28 10.97
C HIS A 167 18.04 -15.55 11.02
N PRO A 168 19.11 -16.16 11.57
CA PRO A 168 20.41 -15.52 11.63
C PRO A 168 20.94 -15.29 10.22
N VAL A 169 20.89 -14.04 9.76
CA VAL A 169 21.51 -13.62 8.50
C VAL A 169 22.87 -13.00 8.84
N PRO A 170 23.98 -13.53 8.27
CA PRO A 170 25.30 -12.94 8.48
C PRO A 170 25.32 -11.45 8.09
N PRO A 171 25.95 -10.55 8.87
CA PRO A 171 26.05 -9.13 8.50
C PRO A 171 26.67 -8.90 7.12
N LYS A 172 27.61 -9.75 6.72
CA LYS A 172 28.23 -9.78 5.38
C LYS A 172 27.23 -9.97 4.22
N THR A 173 26.01 -10.42 4.48
CA THR A 173 24.97 -10.49 3.45
C THR A 173 24.49 -9.10 3.04
N PHE A 174 24.66 -8.11 3.93
CA PHE A 174 24.26 -6.72 3.70
C PHE A 174 25.43 -5.80 3.32
N THR A 175 26.60 -6.38 3.03
CA THR A 175 27.74 -5.61 2.52
C THR A 175 27.67 -5.57 1.01
N VAL A 176 27.78 -4.36 0.45
CA VAL A 176 28.01 -4.18 -0.98
C VAL A 176 29.51 -4.33 -1.19
N ASP A 177 29.92 -5.32 -1.99
CA ASP A 177 31.31 -5.41 -2.44
C ASP A 177 31.51 -4.34 -3.51
N ILE A 178 32.22 -3.28 -3.15
CA ILE A 178 32.56 -2.19 -4.07
C ILE A 178 33.92 -2.56 -4.68
N PRO A 179 34.02 -2.71 -6.02
CA PRO A 179 35.30 -2.94 -6.67
C PRO A 179 36.33 -1.87 -6.30
N ASP A 180 37.61 -2.25 -6.17
CA ASP A 180 38.66 -1.31 -5.76
C ASP A 180 38.92 -0.20 -6.81
N ASP A 181 38.54 -0.43 -8.06
CA ASP A 181 38.60 0.50 -9.18
C ASP A 181 37.31 1.32 -9.38
N ALA A 182 36.29 1.13 -8.52
CA ALA A 182 35.04 1.87 -8.63
C ALA A 182 35.24 3.35 -8.22
N ILE A 183 34.86 4.25 -9.13
CA ILE A 183 34.73 5.68 -8.83
C ILE A 183 33.33 5.91 -8.25
N ILE A 184 33.25 6.35 -6.99
CA ILE A 184 31.99 6.54 -6.28
C ILE A 184 31.64 8.03 -6.29
N GLN A 185 30.54 8.41 -6.92
CA GLN A 185 30.06 9.79 -6.92
C GLN A 185 29.09 10.08 -5.77
N VAL A 186 29.41 11.07 -4.94
CA VAL A 186 28.55 11.56 -3.87
C VAL A 186 28.52 13.09 -3.91
N ASN A 187 27.35 13.68 -4.18
CA ASN A 187 27.15 15.14 -4.28
C ASN A 187 28.18 15.81 -5.20
N ASP A 188 28.29 15.33 -6.44
CA ASP A 188 29.19 15.84 -7.49
C ASP A 188 30.70 15.78 -7.13
N ARG A 189 31.07 14.91 -6.19
CA ARG A 189 32.47 14.59 -5.86
C ARG A 189 32.75 13.12 -6.08
N GLU A 190 33.85 12.85 -6.74
CA GLU A 190 34.41 11.51 -6.90
C GLU A 190 35.17 11.13 -5.63
N LEU A 191 34.86 9.96 -5.09
CA LEU A 191 35.52 9.36 -3.94
C LEU A 191 36.08 7.99 -4.34
N SER A 192 37.29 7.71 -3.87
CA SER A 192 37.80 6.35 -3.83
C SER A 192 37.00 5.50 -2.83
N LYS A 193 37.04 4.17 -2.98
CA LYS A 193 36.41 3.22 -2.05
C LYS A 193 36.78 3.48 -0.59
N ALA A 194 38.06 3.74 -0.31
CA ALA A 194 38.54 4.01 1.05
C ALA A 194 37.91 5.28 1.64
N GLU A 195 37.84 6.37 0.86
CA GLU A 195 37.24 7.63 1.31
C GLU A 195 35.73 7.51 1.54
N PHE A 196 35.05 6.74 0.70
CA PHE A 196 33.62 6.47 0.85
C PHE A 196 33.33 5.65 2.12
N LEU A 197 34.04 4.54 2.32
CA LEU A 197 33.86 3.67 3.49
C LEU A 197 34.18 4.40 4.81
N GLN A 198 35.24 5.22 4.83
CA GLN A 198 35.62 6.02 6.00
C GLN A 198 34.53 7.02 6.39
N ARG A 199 33.90 7.70 5.43
CA ARG A 199 32.81 8.67 5.70
C ARG A 199 31.54 8.01 6.22
N HIS A 200 31.23 6.80 5.74
CA HIS A 200 29.99 6.10 6.07
C HIS A 200 30.14 5.08 7.21
N LYS A 201 31.30 5.03 7.88
CA LYS A 201 31.59 4.14 9.03
C LYS A 201 31.31 2.66 8.73
N GLN A 202 31.52 2.25 7.49
CA GLN A 202 31.52 0.84 7.10
C GLN A 202 32.98 0.39 7.10
N ASN A 203 33.37 -0.33 8.15
CA ASN A 203 34.64 -1.07 8.20
C ASN A 203 34.40 -2.50 7.72
#